data_AF-I0ZAQ7-F1
#
_entry.id   AF-I0ZAQ7-F1
#
_cell.length_a   1.000
_cell.length_b   1.000
_cell.length_c   1.000
_cell.angle_alpha   90.00
_cell.angle_beta   90.00
_cell.angle_gamma   90.00
#
_symmetry.space_group_name_H-M   'P 1'
#
loop_
_entity.id
_entity.type
_entity.pdbx_description
1 polymer ?
#
loop_
_entity_poly.entity_id
_entity_poly.type
_entity_poly.pdbx_seq_one_letter_code
_entity_poly.pdbx_strand_id
1 'polypeptide(L)'
;MQSPQQFEDIADAIYGDGVTSGLGSLQTASGLGLGDLAAGGLWAVALYFCSPLQLLLLFLGRIETERPSDWVLRQLGRLTGQRVEDPAYSAPLLIRVPTVLLFAASGAAVAWAFQAGLGDGTWSISTGIGACMAAAVYEVGRPDRLNPEEAVELESQWQEFARFADARLQRSGRCHESEIRAALKVEVRRFRSPDSLSSSALRDMIRNWHPNAERTASGYYKNLALRQRVDPFTGEMTGSAAAVGTSKSEIA
;
A
#
# COMPACT_ATOMS: atom_id res chain seq x y z
N MET A 1 -38.28 -36.54 3.09
CA MET A 1 -37.16 -37.51 3.05
C MET A 1 -36.64 -37.51 1.62
N GLN A 2 -35.57 -36.76 1.35
CA GLN A 2 -34.89 -36.76 0.04
C GLN A 2 -34.04 -38.04 -0.06
N SER A 3 -34.05 -38.68 -1.23
CA SER A 3 -33.36 -39.95 -1.45
C SER A 3 -31.83 -39.74 -1.46
N PRO A 4 -31.04 -40.71 -0.95
CA PRO A 4 -29.57 -40.64 -0.94
C PRO A 4 -28.96 -40.37 -2.31
N GLN A 5 -29.62 -40.81 -3.39
CA GLN A 5 -29.18 -40.60 -4.77
C GLN A 5 -29.13 -39.12 -5.19
N GLN A 6 -30.04 -38.26 -4.68
CA GLN A 6 -29.98 -36.84 -5.03
C GLN A 6 -28.80 -36.12 -4.38
N PHE A 7 -28.30 -36.61 -3.24
CA PHE A 7 -27.11 -36.05 -2.61
C PHE A 7 -25.83 -36.48 -3.34
N GLU A 8 -25.78 -37.69 -3.87
CA GLU A 8 -24.67 -38.16 -4.73
C GLU A 8 -24.67 -37.43 -6.07
N ASP A 9 -25.82 -37.24 -6.72
CA ASP A 9 -25.91 -36.49 -7.99
C ASP A 9 -25.49 -35.01 -7.84
N ILE A 10 -25.82 -34.39 -6.70
CA ILE A 10 -25.41 -33.01 -6.41
C ILE A 10 -23.92 -32.96 -6.02
N ALA A 11 -23.41 -33.96 -5.29
CA ALA A 11 -22.00 -34.05 -4.96
C ALA A 11 -21.15 -34.32 -6.21
N ASP A 12 -21.57 -35.18 -7.14
CA ASP A 12 -20.90 -35.40 -8.43
C ASP A 12 -21.04 -34.19 -9.38
N ALA A 13 -22.11 -33.40 -9.28
CA ALA A 13 -22.22 -32.15 -10.04
C ALA A 13 -21.29 -31.04 -9.50
N ILE A 14 -20.99 -31.04 -8.19
CA ILE A 14 -20.17 -30.01 -7.53
C ILE A 14 -18.69 -30.42 -7.40
N TYR A 15 -18.41 -31.70 -7.19
CA TYR A 15 -17.07 -32.28 -6.99
C TYR A 15 -16.65 -33.23 -8.12
N GLY A 16 -17.60 -33.74 -8.89
CA GLY A 16 -17.31 -34.61 -10.01
C GLY A 16 -16.90 -33.80 -11.24
N ASP A 17 -16.19 -34.51 -12.09
CA ASP A 17 -15.47 -34.09 -13.29
C ASP A 17 -16.30 -33.25 -14.29
N GLY A 18 -17.61 -33.04 -14.08
CA GLY A 18 -18.51 -32.37 -15.02
C GLY A 18 -18.20 -30.89 -15.28
N VAL A 19 -17.73 -30.14 -14.29
CA VAL A 19 -17.40 -28.71 -14.48
C VAL A 19 -16.05 -28.54 -15.20
N THR A 20 -15.07 -29.39 -14.89
CA THR A 20 -13.74 -29.44 -15.53
C THR A 20 -13.82 -30.01 -16.95
N SER A 21 -14.56 -31.11 -17.12
CA SER A 21 -14.78 -31.78 -18.42
C SER A 21 -15.65 -30.98 -19.37
N GLY A 22 -16.70 -30.33 -18.85
CA GLY A 22 -17.65 -29.54 -19.66
C GLY A 22 -17.04 -28.24 -20.19
N LEU A 23 -16.14 -27.61 -19.43
CA LEU A 23 -15.38 -26.43 -19.88
C LEU A 23 -14.17 -26.81 -20.74
N GLY A 24 -13.50 -27.93 -20.46
CA GLY A 24 -12.37 -28.43 -21.26
C GLY A 24 -12.75 -28.90 -22.67
N SER A 25 -14.00 -29.33 -22.89
CA SER A 25 -14.45 -29.94 -24.15
C SER A 25 -15.12 -29.00 -25.16
N LEU A 26 -15.46 -27.76 -24.79
CA LEU A 26 -15.97 -26.77 -25.75
C LEU A 26 -14.82 -26.13 -26.52
N GLN A 27 -14.44 -26.75 -27.64
CA GLN A 27 -13.51 -26.18 -28.61
C GLN A 27 -14.19 -25.04 -29.37
N THR A 28 -13.64 -23.82 -29.29
CA THR A 28 -14.01 -22.75 -30.23
C THR A 28 -13.26 -22.93 -31.54
N ALA A 29 -13.80 -22.38 -32.64
CA ALA A 29 -13.33 -22.61 -34.02
C ALA A 29 -11.85 -22.23 -34.29
N SER A 30 -11.15 -21.63 -33.33
CA SER A 30 -9.74 -21.23 -33.38
C SER A 30 -8.77 -22.21 -32.70
N GLY A 31 -9.23 -23.36 -32.20
CA GLY A 31 -8.36 -24.34 -31.52
C GLY A 31 -7.97 -23.94 -30.09
N LEU A 32 -8.56 -22.88 -29.55
CA LEU A 32 -8.52 -22.53 -28.13
C LEU A 32 -9.81 -23.08 -27.49
N GLY A 33 -9.68 -23.96 -26.50
CA GLY A 33 -10.82 -24.44 -25.73
C GLY A 33 -11.35 -23.35 -24.80
N LEU A 34 -12.64 -23.42 -24.43
CA LEU A 34 -13.17 -22.58 -23.34
C LEU A 34 -12.39 -22.80 -22.04
N GLY A 35 -11.89 -24.03 -21.81
CA GLY A 35 -10.99 -24.36 -20.71
C GLY A 35 -9.70 -23.53 -20.72
N ASP A 36 -9.08 -23.31 -21.89
CA ASP A 36 -7.87 -22.50 -22.02
C ASP A 36 -8.14 -21.02 -21.73
N LEU A 37 -9.29 -20.51 -22.18
CA LEU A 37 -9.72 -19.14 -21.89
C LEU A 37 -10.03 -18.95 -20.41
N ALA A 38 -10.71 -19.90 -19.79
CA ALA A 38 -11.02 -19.88 -18.36
C ALA A 38 -9.73 -19.97 -17.52
N ALA A 39 -8.83 -20.89 -17.86
CA ALA A 39 -7.53 -21.04 -17.22
C ALA A 39 -6.67 -19.79 -17.39
N GLY A 40 -6.58 -19.24 -18.59
CA GLY A 40 -5.86 -18.01 -18.88
C GLY A 40 -6.43 -16.82 -18.13
N GLY A 41 -7.76 -16.71 -18.02
CA GLY A 41 -8.45 -15.69 -17.24
C GLY A 41 -8.16 -15.79 -15.74
N LEU A 42 -8.21 -16.99 -15.16
CA LEU A 42 -7.87 -17.24 -13.77
C LEU A 42 -6.43 -16.81 -13.48
N TRP A 43 -5.48 -17.23 -14.31
CA TRP A 43 -4.09 -16.83 -14.15
C TRP A 43 -3.86 -15.34 -14.37
N ALA A 44 -4.54 -14.72 -15.33
CA ALA A 44 -4.45 -13.29 -15.56
C ALA A 44 -4.91 -12.50 -14.33
N VAL A 45 -6.04 -12.89 -13.73
CA VAL A 45 -6.55 -12.28 -12.49
C VAL A 45 -5.58 -12.52 -11.35
N ALA A 46 -5.14 -13.76 -11.13
CA ALA A 46 -4.20 -14.08 -10.06
C ALA A 46 -2.91 -13.26 -10.17
N LEU A 47 -2.29 -13.22 -11.35
CA LEU A 47 -1.04 -12.49 -11.59
C LEU A 47 -1.20 -10.97 -11.47
N TYR A 48 -2.37 -10.43 -11.81
CA TYR A 48 -2.67 -9.01 -11.68
C TYR A 48 -2.58 -8.55 -10.22
N PHE A 49 -3.03 -9.40 -9.29
CA PHE A 49 -3.06 -9.10 -7.86
C PHE A 49 -1.84 -9.65 -7.09
N CYS A 50 -1.30 -10.81 -7.48
CA CYS A 50 -0.26 -11.50 -6.73
C CYS A 50 0.79 -12.09 -7.66
N SER A 51 2.06 -11.79 -7.43
CA SER A 51 3.13 -12.43 -8.19
C SER A 51 3.41 -13.85 -7.66
N PRO A 52 3.98 -14.76 -8.47
CA PRO A 52 4.40 -16.07 -7.97
C PRO A 52 5.38 -15.97 -6.79
N LEU A 53 6.22 -14.92 -6.75
CA LEU A 53 7.09 -14.65 -5.62
C LEU A 53 6.29 -14.25 -4.37
N GLN A 54 5.25 -13.44 -4.52
CA GLN A 54 4.36 -13.10 -3.41
C GLN A 54 3.65 -14.34 -2.88
N LEU A 55 3.14 -15.22 -3.74
CA LEU A 55 2.59 -16.50 -3.29
C LEU A 55 3.57 -17.29 -2.41
N LEU A 56 4.85 -17.32 -2.76
CA LEU A 56 5.89 -17.92 -1.92
C LEU A 56 6.10 -17.15 -0.60
N LEU A 57 6.19 -15.83 -0.65
CA LEU A 57 6.38 -14.99 0.53
C LEU A 57 5.26 -15.17 1.57
N LEU A 58 4.02 -15.44 1.14
CA LEU A 58 2.91 -15.75 2.03
C LEU A 58 3.20 -16.98 2.89
N PHE A 59 3.72 -18.03 2.26
CA PHE A 59 4.12 -19.25 2.97
C PHE A 59 5.30 -18.99 3.92
N LEU A 60 6.14 -18.00 3.64
CA LEU A 60 7.21 -17.55 4.55
C LEU A 60 6.73 -16.54 5.61
N GLY A 61 5.44 -16.24 5.68
CA GLY A 61 4.87 -15.28 6.63
C GLY A 61 5.23 -13.81 6.32
N ARG A 62 5.64 -13.51 5.09
CA ARG A 62 5.93 -12.15 4.63
C ARG A 62 4.84 -11.64 3.69
N ILE A 63 4.24 -10.51 4.06
CA ILE A 63 3.22 -9.84 3.24
C ILE A 63 3.86 -8.65 2.56
N GLU A 64 3.93 -8.69 1.23
CA GLU A 64 4.35 -7.55 0.42
C GLU A 64 3.15 -6.67 0.08
N THR A 65 3.32 -5.36 0.25
CA THR A 65 2.24 -4.39 0.15
C THR A 65 1.99 -3.90 -1.26
N GLU A 66 2.96 -3.99 -2.17
CA GLU A 66 2.81 -3.54 -3.55
C GLU A 66 2.21 -4.62 -4.46
N ARG A 67 1.18 -4.28 -5.24
CA ARG A 67 0.62 -5.20 -6.23
C ARG A 67 1.52 -5.26 -7.47
N PRO A 68 1.64 -6.42 -8.14
CA PRO A 68 2.38 -6.51 -9.41
C PRO A 68 1.83 -5.55 -10.47
N SER A 69 0.50 -5.40 -10.54
CA SER A 69 -0.16 -4.44 -11.43
C SER A 69 0.20 -2.99 -11.13
N ASP A 70 0.30 -2.60 -9.86
CA ASP A 70 0.68 -1.24 -9.47
C ASP A 70 2.13 -0.94 -9.89
N TRP A 71 3.03 -1.91 -9.71
CA TRP A 71 4.40 -1.77 -10.18
C TRP A 71 4.45 -1.55 -11.70
N VAL A 72 3.71 -2.34 -12.49
CA VAL A 72 3.64 -2.18 -13.96
C VAL A 72 3.04 -0.81 -14.33
N LEU A 73 1.95 -0.40 -13.69
CA LEU A 73 1.33 0.91 -13.91
C LEU A 73 2.32 2.06 -13.64
N ARG A 74 3.13 1.94 -12.58
CA ARG A 74 4.17 2.92 -12.24
C ARG A 74 5.29 2.92 -13.27
N GLN A 75 5.77 1.76 -13.71
CA GLN A 75 6.83 1.70 -14.74
C GLN A 75 6.34 2.28 -16.07
N LEU A 76 5.16 1.89 -16.55
CA LEU A 76 4.58 2.44 -17.77
C LEU A 76 4.29 3.94 -17.66
N GLY A 77 3.84 4.41 -16.49
CA GLY A 77 3.70 5.83 -16.18
C GLY A 77 5.02 6.60 -16.29
N ARG A 78 6.09 6.06 -15.71
CA ARG A 78 7.44 6.65 -15.80
C ARG A 78 7.95 6.68 -17.24
N LEU A 79 7.75 5.60 -18.00
CA LEU A 79 8.17 5.51 -19.40
C LEU A 79 7.42 6.49 -20.32
N THR A 80 6.16 6.80 -20.00
CA THR A 80 5.34 7.76 -20.75
C THR A 80 5.48 9.19 -20.24
N GLY A 81 6.41 9.45 -19.31
CA GLY A 81 6.69 10.78 -18.77
C GLY A 81 5.64 11.31 -17.79
N GLN A 82 4.82 10.44 -17.21
CA GLN A 82 3.80 10.85 -16.24
C GLN A 82 4.40 11.04 -14.84
N ARG A 83 3.77 11.93 -14.06
CA ARG A 83 4.18 12.24 -12.68
C ARG A 83 3.64 11.20 -11.71
N VAL A 84 4.21 10.01 -11.76
CA VAL A 84 3.78 8.85 -10.95
C VAL A 84 3.94 9.08 -9.44
N GLU A 85 4.86 9.96 -9.04
CA GLU A 85 5.10 10.30 -7.63
C GLU A 85 4.14 11.40 -7.10
N ASP A 86 3.26 11.93 -7.94
CA ASP A 86 2.25 12.90 -7.51
C ASP A 86 1.17 12.18 -6.67
N PRO A 87 0.83 12.67 -5.45
CA PRO A 87 -0.25 12.09 -4.64
C PRO A 87 -1.60 12.02 -5.36
N ALA A 88 -1.84 12.92 -6.31
CA ALA A 88 -3.07 12.93 -7.11
C ALA A 88 -3.01 11.99 -8.32
N TYR A 89 -1.91 11.27 -8.53
CA TYR A 89 -1.70 10.47 -9.72
C TYR A 89 -2.70 9.32 -9.81
N SER A 90 -3.44 9.30 -10.92
CA SER A 90 -4.30 8.21 -11.31
C SER A 90 -3.93 7.80 -12.73
N ALA A 91 -3.52 6.55 -12.91
CA ALA A 91 -3.06 6.06 -14.21
C ALA A 91 -4.18 6.24 -15.26
N PRO A 92 -3.94 6.90 -16.40
CA PRO A 92 -4.93 7.06 -17.45
C PRO A 92 -5.20 5.73 -18.16
N LEU A 93 -6.32 5.67 -18.90
CA LEU A 93 -6.73 4.47 -19.63
C LEU A 93 -5.65 3.94 -20.57
N LEU A 94 -4.88 4.84 -21.19
CA LEU A 94 -3.76 4.50 -22.08
C LEU A 94 -2.66 3.67 -21.39
N ILE A 95 -2.57 3.68 -20.05
CA ILE A 95 -1.62 2.88 -19.28
C ILE A 95 -2.30 1.65 -18.66
N ARG A 96 -3.55 1.82 -18.21
CA ARG A 96 -4.33 0.71 -17.65
C ARG A 96 -4.57 -0.41 -18.66
N VAL A 97 -4.94 -0.05 -19.90
CA VAL A 97 -5.24 -1.03 -20.95
C VAL A 97 -4.01 -1.90 -21.27
N PRO A 98 -2.82 -1.35 -21.58
CA PRO A 98 -1.62 -2.17 -21.76
C PRO A 98 -1.26 -3.02 -20.54
N THR A 99 -1.50 -2.52 -19.33
CA THR A 99 -1.26 -3.29 -18.10
C THR A 99 -2.17 -4.52 -18.05
N VAL A 100 -3.47 -4.34 -18.24
CA VAL A 100 -4.43 -5.46 -18.26
C VAL A 100 -4.09 -6.44 -19.38
N LEU A 101 -3.73 -5.94 -20.57
CA LEU A 101 -3.32 -6.78 -21.69
C LEU A 101 -2.04 -7.58 -21.39
N LEU A 102 -1.07 -6.98 -20.70
CA LEU A 102 0.14 -7.68 -20.27
C LEU A 102 -0.20 -8.86 -19.34
N PHE A 103 -1.06 -8.65 -18.35
CA PHE A 103 -1.47 -9.72 -17.44
C PHE A 103 -2.36 -10.75 -18.12
N ALA A 104 -3.22 -10.34 -19.06
CA ALA A 104 -4.01 -11.25 -19.88
C ALA A 104 -3.11 -12.14 -20.75
N ALA A 105 -2.12 -11.56 -21.43
CA ALA A 105 -1.12 -12.30 -22.20
C ALA A 105 -0.28 -13.22 -21.31
N SER A 106 0.10 -12.76 -20.11
CA SER A 106 0.85 -13.58 -19.15
C SER A 106 0.04 -14.76 -18.63
N GLY A 107 -1.25 -14.54 -18.33
CA GLY A 107 -2.17 -15.60 -17.91
C GLY A 107 -2.38 -16.64 -19.01
N ALA A 108 -2.57 -16.20 -20.25
CA ALA A 108 -2.64 -17.09 -21.41
C ALA A 108 -1.34 -17.87 -21.62
N ALA A 109 -0.18 -17.24 -21.43
CA ALA A 109 1.12 -17.91 -21.54
C ALA A 109 1.30 -18.98 -20.45
N VAL A 110 0.86 -18.72 -19.22
CA VAL A 110 0.88 -19.73 -18.15
C VAL A 110 -0.06 -20.90 -18.47
N ALA A 111 -1.29 -20.62 -18.90
CA ALA A 111 -2.23 -21.67 -19.28
C ALA A 111 -1.69 -22.53 -20.44
N TRP A 112 -1.12 -21.90 -21.45
CA TRP A 112 -0.45 -22.60 -22.55
C TRP A 112 0.73 -23.44 -22.08
N ALA A 113 1.55 -22.94 -21.15
CA ALA A 113 2.68 -23.69 -20.60
C ALA A 113 2.23 -24.94 -19.84
N PHE A 114 1.13 -24.88 -19.09
CA PHE A 114 0.54 -26.05 -18.44
C PHE A 114 -0.01 -27.06 -19.46
N GLN A 115 -0.73 -26.59 -20.48
CA GLN A 115 -1.23 -27.45 -21.56
C GLN A 115 -0.08 -28.14 -22.31
N ALA A 116 0.98 -27.41 -22.64
CA ALA A 116 2.15 -27.92 -23.35
C ALA A 116 2.99 -28.89 -22.50
N GLY A 117 3.10 -28.64 -21.19
CA GLY A 117 3.94 -29.42 -20.28
C GLY A 117 3.26 -30.67 -19.71
N LEU A 118 1.96 -30.59 -19.41
CA LEU A 118 1.21 -31.66 -18.74
C LEU A 118 0.20 -32.34 -19.66
N GLY A 119 -0.01 -31.82 -20.87
CA GLY A 119 -0.93 -32.38 -21.87
C GLY A 119 -2.42 -32.16 -21.57
N ASP A 120 -2.75 -31.54 -20.44
CA ASP A 120 -4.12 -31.28 -19.99
C ASP A 120 -4.23 -29.95 -19.23
N GLY A 121 -5.33 -29.23 -19.50
CA GLY A 121 -5.67 -27.93 -18.94
C GLY A 121 -6.25 -28.00 -17.54
N THR A 122 -6.65 -29.19 -17.06
CA THR A 122 -7.19 -29.40 -15.70
C THR A 122 -6.27 -28.84 -14.63
N TRP A 123 -4.95 -29.06 -14.77
CA TRP A 123 -3.95 -28.52 -13.85
C TRP A 123 -3.89 -27.00 -13.89
N SER A 124 -4.03 -26.39 -15.07
CA SER A 124 -4.01 -24.94 -15.19
C SER A 124 -5.24 -24.30 -14.53
N ILE A 125 -6.41 -24.93 -14.64
CA ILE A 125 -7.64 -24.44 -14.00
C ILE A 125 -7.53 -24.58 -12.49
N SER A 126 -7.17 -25.76 -11.97
CA SER A 126 -7.11 -26.02 -10.53
C SER A 126 -6.09 -25.14 -9.82
N THR A 127 -4.89 -25.01 -10.39
CA THR A 127 -3.84 -24.12 -9.85
C THR A 127 -4.19 -22.65 -10.02
N GLY A 128 -4.88 -22.27 -11.10
CA GLY A 128 -5.42 -20.93 -11.30
C GLY A 128 -6.46 -20.53 -10.25
N ILE A 129 -7.37 -21.44 -9.89
CA ILE A 129 -8.32 -21.22 -8.79
C ILE A 129 -7.58 -21.02 -7.46
N GLY A 130 -6.62 -21.90 -7.15
CA GLY A 130 -5.80 -21.79 -5.94
C GLY A 130 -5.02 -20.47 -5.88
N ALA A 131 -4.46 -20.04 -7.01
CA ALA A 131 -3.76 -18.77 -7.13
C ALA A 131 -4.70 -17.57 -6.92
N CYS A 132 -5.92 -17.61 -7.45
CA CYS A 132 -6.95 -16.60 -7.17
C CYS A 132 -7.33 -16.53 -5.70
N MET A 133 -7.49 -17.68 -5.02
CA MET A 133 -7.78 -17.71 -3.58
C MET A 133 -6.63 -17.10 -2.77
N ALA A 134 -5.38 -17.44 -3.12
CA ALA A 134 -4.21 -16.85 -2.46
C ALA A 134 -4.08 -15.35 -2.74
N ALA A 135 -4.40 -14.90 -3.95
CA ALA A 135 -4.47 -13.48 -4.29
C ALA A 135 -5.56 -12.76 -3.46
N ALA A 136 -6.71 -13.39 -3.24
CA ALA A 136 -7.77 -12.83 -2.38
C ALA A 136 -7.31 -12.69 -0.92
N VAL A 137 -6.61 -13.71 -0.37
CA VAL A 137 -6.01 -13.63 0.97
C VAL A 137 -4.99 -12.50 1.05
N TYR A 138 -4.17 -12.33 0.00
CA TYR A 138 -3.24 -11.22 -0.10
C TYR A 138 -3.94 -9.86 -0.09
N GLU A 139 -5.05 -9.73 -0.80
CA GLU A 139 -5.79 -8.47 -0.81
C GLU A 139 -6.44 -8.15 0.53
N VAL A 140 -6.95 -9.16 1.24
CA VAL A 140 -7.46 -8.97 2.60
C VAL A 140 -6.35 -8.55 3.57
N GLY A 141 -5.12 -9.05 3.36
CA GLY A 141 -3.97 -8.69 4.19
C GLY A 141 -3.31 -7.35 3.85
N ARG A 142 -3.70 -6.70 2.75
CA ARG A 142 -3.08 -5.44 2.30
C ARG A 142 -3.74 -4.23 2.97
N PRO A 143 -2.95 -3.19 3.33
CA PRO A 143 -3.51 -1.92 3.78
C PRO A 143 -4.41 -1.30 2.72
N ASP A 144 -5.49 -0.66 3.15
CA ASP A 144 -6.41 0.05 2.26
C ASP A 144 -5.68 1.14 1.48
N ARG A 145 -6.03 1.26 0.20
CA ARG A 145 -5.53 2.34 -0.66
C ARG A 145 -6.16 3.64 -0.21
N LEU A 146 -5.31 4.63 0.05
CA LEU A 146 -5.76 6.01 0.18
C LEU A 146 -6.43 6.43 -1.13
N ASN A 147 -7.61 7.03 -1.03
CA ASN A 147 -8.23 7.71 -2.16
C ASN A 147 -7.27 8.84 -2.62
N PRO A 148 -7.10 9.12 -3.93
CA PRO A 148 -6.29 10.25 -4.39
C PRO A 148 -6.56 11.57 -3.65
N GLU A 149 -7.82 11.84 -3.31
CA GLU A 149 -8.20 13.03 -2.52
C GLU A 149 -7.63 12.98 -1.10
N GLU A 150 -7.68 11.82 -0.44
CA GLU A 150 -7.11 11.61 0.90
C GLU A 150 -5.58 11.68 0.88
N ALA A 151 -4.95 11.17 -0.17
CA ALA A 151 -3.50 11.24 -0.35
C ALA A 151 -3.03 12.70 -0.53
N VAL A 152 -3.74 13.49 -1.33
CA VAL A 152 -3.49 14.93 -1.49
C VAL A 152 -3.71 15.67 -0.18
N GLU A 153 -4.78 15.34 0.55
CA GLU A 153 -5.08 15.92 1.86
C GLU A 153 -3.94 15.64 2.87
N LEU A 154 -3.52 14.38 3.01
CA LEU A 154 -2.43 13.98 3.90
C LEU A 154 -1.09 14.63 3.52
N GLU A 155 -0.76 14.68 2.22
CA GLU A 155 0.44 15.36 1.75
C GLU A 155 0.38 16.86 2.05
N SER A 156 -0.78 17.50 1.86
CA SER A 156 -0.94 18.92 2.16
C SER A 156 -0.77 19.21 3.66
N GLN A 157 -1.29 18.33 4.53
CA GLN A 157 -1.10 18.42 5.99
C GLN A 157 0.38 18.26 6.35
N TRP A 158 1.07 17.29 5.74
CA TRP A 158 2.50 17.07 5.90
C TRP A 158 3.32 18.30 5.48
N GLN A 159 3.04 18.88 4.32
CA GLN A 159 3.75 20.07 3.80
C GLN A 159 3.54 21.31 4.69
N GLU A 160 2.34 21.51 5.24
CA GLU A 160 2.10 22.56 6.23
C GLU A 160 2.88 22.33 7.53
N PHE A 161 2.88 21.09 8.03
CA PHE A 161 3.65 20.73 9.21
C PHE A 161 5.16 20.90 8.98
N ALA A 162 5.70 20.44 7.85
CA ALA A 162 7.12 20.53 7.52
C ALA A 162 7.57 21.99 7.45
N ARG A 163 6.77 22.88 6.83
CA ARG A 163 7.05 24.33 6.82
C ARG A 163 7.08 24.94 8.23
N PHE A 164 6.11 24.57 9.08
CA PHE A 164 6.13 24.97 10.49
C PHE A 164 7.38 24.44 11.20
N ALA A 165 7.70 23.16 11.00
CA ALA A 165 8.82 22.49 11.64
C ALA A 165 10.17 23.14 11.26
N ASP A 166 10.39 23.44 9.98
CA ASP A 166 11.61 24.10 9.51
C ASP A 166 11.75 25.53 10.05
N ALA A 167 10.62 26.22 10.26
CA ALA A 167 10.60 27.56 10.82
C ALA A 167 10.81 27.57 12.35
N ARG A 168 10.18 26.65 13.07
CA ARG A 168 10.03 26.72 14.54
C ARG A 168 10.71 25.62 15.32
N LEU A 169 10.91 24.45 14.76
CA LEU A 169 11.55 23.33 15.45
C LEU A 169 13.06 23.39 15.25
N GLN A 170 13.78 22.97 16.29
CA GLN A 170 15.22 22.82 16.30
C GLN A 170 15.54 21.37 16.61
N ARG A 171 16.46 20.78 15.83
CA ARG A 171 16.90 19.38 15.94
C ARG A 171 17.87 19.14 17.11
N SER A 172 17.64 19.81 18.23
CA SER A 172 18.45 19.73 19.44
C SER A 172 17.62 20.13 20.65
N GLY A 173 18.00 19.70 21.85
CA GLY A 173 17.33 20.06 23.09
C GLY A 173 16.15 19.15 23.42
N ARG A 174 15.22 19.66 24.25
CA ARG A 174 14.04 18.91 24.73
C ARG A 174 12.82 19.82 24.76
N CYS A 175 11.69 19.33 24.26
CA CYS A 175 10.39 20.00 24.37
C CYS A 175 9.27 19.00 24.60
N HIS A 176 8.18 19.45 25.22
CA HIS A 176 7.01 18.62 25.45
C HIS A 176 6.08 18.60 24.22
N GLU A 177 5.38 17.50 23.99
CA GLU A 177 4.43 17.34 22.87
C GLU A 177 3.34 18.44 22.86
N SER A 178 2.87 18.84 24.05
CA SER A 178 1.84 19.89 24.17
C SER A 178 2.34 21.26 23.75
N GLU A 179 3.63 21.57 23.92
CA GLU A 179 4.23 22.85 23.51
C GLU A 179 4.27 22.93 21.99
N ILE A 180 4.67 21.84 21.32
CA ILE A 180 4.69 21.76 19.85
C ILE A 180 3.27 21.93 19.33
N ARG A 181 2.30 21.24 19.94
CA ARG A 181 0.89 21.34 19.56
C ARG A 181 0.34 22.76 19.74
N ALA A 182 0.68 23.42 20.84
CA ALA A 182 0.27 24.81 21.08
C ALA A 182 0.86 25.76 20.04
N ALA A 183 2.15 25.63 19.73
CA ALA A 183 2.81 26.44 18.70
C ALA A 183 2.22 26.19 17.30
N LEU A 184 1.97 24.92 16.95
CA LEU A 184 1.37 24.54 15.68
C LEU A 184 -0.04 25.14 15.50
N LYS A 185 -0.86 25.12 16.56
CA LYS A 185 -2.21 25.73 16.58
C LYS A 185 -2.19 27.23 16.32
N VAL A 186 -1.20 27.94 16.86
CA VAL A 186 -1.09 29.40 16.68
C VAL A 186 -0.77 29.74 15.23
N GLU A 187 0.22 29.04 14.66
CA GLU A 187 0.82 29.41 13.37
C GLU A 187 0.09 28.86 12.16
N VAL A 188 -0.44 27.64 12.25
CA VAL A 188 -1.10 26.99 11.12
C VAL A 188 -2.61 27.01 11.33
N ARG A 189 -3.32 27.76 10.48
CA ARG A 189 -4.77 27.97 10.58
C ARG A 189 -5.55 26.65 10.57
N ARG A 190 -5.09 25.67 9.78
CA ARG A 190 -5.73 24.36 9.63
C ARG A 190 -5.80 23.57 10.93
N PHE A 191 -4.74 23.64 11.75
CA PHE A 191 -4.63 22.86 12.98
C PHE A 191 -5.25 23.55 14.21
N ARG A 192 -5.92 24.70 14.04
CA ARG A 192 -6.51 25.46 15.16
C ARG A 192 -7.63 24.73 15.88
N SER A 193 -8.42 23.94 15.16
CA SER A 193 -9.54 23.21 15.79
C SER A 193 -9.01 22.13 16.73
N PRO A 194 -9.66 21.91 17.88
CA PRO A 194 -9.19 20.99 18.92
C PRO A 194 -8.98 19.56 18.41
N ASP A 195 -9.80 19.13 17.44
CA ASP A 195 -9.81 17.76 16.90
C ASP A 195 -9.13 17.61 15.52
N SER A 196 -8.44 18.64 15.02
CA SER A 196 -7.81 18.60 13.69
C SER A 196 -6.61 17.63 13.60
N LEU A 197 -5.93 17.34 14.71
CA LEU A 197 -4.71 16.55 14.69
C LEU A 197 -4.63 15.63 15.91
N SER A 198 -4.67 14.32 15.67
CA SER A 198 -4.48 13.31 16.71
C SER A 198 -3.02 13.28 17.21
N SER A 199 -2.81 12.83 18.46
CA SER A 199 -1.45 12.67 19.00
C SER A 199 -0.63 11.61 18.27
N SER A 200 -1.26 10.60 17.68
CA SER A 200 -0.57 9.67 16.76
C SER A 200 -0.11 10.37 15.49
N ALA A 201 -0.99 11.12 14.82
CA ALA A 201 -0.63 11.82 13.58
C ALA A 201 0.52 12.81 13.79
N LEU A 202 0.48 13.61 14.87
CA LEU A 202 1.58 14.52 15.21
C LEU A 202 2.90 13.76 15.45
N ARG A 203 2.85 12.61 16.13
CA ARG A 203 4.02 11.76 16.37
C ARG A 203 4.62 11.24 15.08
N ASP A 204 3.79 10.75 14.17
CA ASP A 204 4.23 10.22 12.88
C ASP A 204 4.83 11.34 12.01
N MET A 205 4.22 12.53 12.00
CA MET A 205 4.79 13.71 11.34
C MET A 205 6.15 14.10 11.93
N ILE A 206 6.29 14.18 13.26
CA ILE A 206 7.59 14.50 13.89
C ILE A 206 8.65 13.45 13.54
N ARG A 207 8.30 12.15 13.59
CA ARG A 207 9.21 11.06 13.26
C ARG A 207 9.66 11.11 11.79
N ASN A 208 8.76 11.44 10.88
CA ASN A 208 9.08 11.59 9.46
C ASN A 208 10.00 12.80 9.22
N TRP A 209 9.84 13.89 9.96
CA TRP A 209 10.65 15.12 9.79
C TRP A 209 12.02 15.01 10.46
N HIS A 210 12.09 14.37 11.63
CA HIS A 210 13.33 14.13 12.37
C HIS A 210 13.36 12.72 12.97
N PRO A 211 13.96 11.74 12.25
CA PRO A 211 14.00 10.34 12.67
C PRO A 211 14.68 10.10 14.02
N ASN A 212 15.56 11.01 14.45
CA ASN A 212 16.29 10.93 15.72
C ASN A 212 15.52 11.54 16.91
N ALA A 213 14.27 11.98 16.71
CA ALA A 213 13.41 12.47 17.78
C ALA A 213 12.84 11.28 18.58
N GLU A 214 13.34 11.09 19.80
CA GLU A 214 12.83 10.05 20.71
C GLU A 214 11.80 10.63 21.68
N ARG A 215 10.63 10.01 21.77
CA ARG A 215 9.61 10.38 22.77
C ARG A 215 9.80 9.58 24.06
N THR A 216 9.81 10.26 25.20
CA THR A 216 9.80 9.62 26.52
C THR A 216 8.38 9.20 26.92
N ALA A 217 8.26 8.30 27.89
CA ALA A 217 6.96 7.91 28.46
C ALA A 217 6.18 9.12 29.02
N SER A 218 6.90 10.12 29.52
CA SER A 218 6.35 11.38 30.04
C SER A 218 5.91 12.40 28.96
N GLY A 219 6.03 12.09 27.67
CA GLY A 219 5.56 12.97 26.58
C GLY A 219 6.56 14.03 26.11
N TYR A 220 7.82 13.97 26.55
CA TYR A 220 8.89 14.85 26.06
C TYR A 220 9.59 14.23 24.86
N TYR A 221 10.01 15.07 23.93
CA TYR A 221 10.92 14.68 22.86
C TYR A 221 12.36 15.01 23.24
N LYS A 222 13.28 14.08 22.98
CA LYS A 222 14.72 14.33 22.95
C LYS A 222 15.14 14.77 21.55
N ASN A 223 16.21 15.55 21.47
CA ASN A 223 16.77 16.09 20.22
C ASN A 223 15.75 16.93 19.44
N LEU A 224 14.82 17.55 20.16
CA LEU A 224 13.78 18.40 19.59
C LEU A 224 13.48 19.51 20.59
N ALA A 225 13.55 20.75 20.13
CA ALA A 225 13.16 21.91 20.91
C ALA A 225 12.40 22.90 20.03
N LEU A 226 11.61 23.76 20.66
CA LEU A 226 11.00 24.91 20.00
C LEU A 226 11.97 26.08 20.04
N ARG A 227 12.20 26.71 18.89
CA ARG A 227 12.95 27.96 18.81
C ARG A 227 12.28 29.01 19.68
N GLN A 228 13.07 29.77 20.43
CA GLN A 228 12.59 30.92 21.16
C GLN A 228 12.03 31.96 20.19
N ARG A 229 10.84 32.46 20.50
CA ARG A 229 10.18 33.55 19.77
C ARG A 229 9.75 34.59 20.79
N VAL A 230 10.07 35.84 20.50
CA VAL A 230 9.46 36.96 21.22
C VAL A 230 8.04 37.11 20.71
N ASP A 231 7.06 37.02 21.59
CA ASP A 231 5.68 37.32 21.27
C ASP A 231 5.60 38.82 20.89
N PRO A 232 5.17 39.17 19.66
CA PRO A 232 5.15 40.57 19.23
C PRO A 232 4.15 41.43 20.00
N PHE A 233 3.19 40.83 20.71
CA PHE A 233 2.17 41.56 21.45
C PHE A 233 2.51 41.70 22.93
N THR A 234 3.02 40.64 23.58
CA THR A 234 3.37 40.67 25.02
C THR A 234 4.84 40.98 25.28
N GLY A 235 5.72 40.85 24.29
CA GLY A 235 7.17 40.96 24.46
C GLY A 235 7.81 39.78 25.21
N GLU A 236 7.03 38.76 25.58
CA GLU A 236 7.52 37.60 26.32
C GLU A 236 8.24 36.61 25.38
N MET A 237 9.33 36.02 25.87
CA MET A 237 9.99 34.92 25.16
C MET A 237 9.21 33.62 25.34
N THR A 238 8.56 33.17 24.27
CA THR A 238 7.88 31.88 24.18
C THR A 238 8.77 30.85 23.47
N GLY A 239 9.02 29.71 24.13
CA GLY A 239 9.83 28.61 23.61
C GLY A 239 10.91 28.17 24.59
N SER A 240 11.02 26.86 24.81
CA SER A 240 12.01 26.29 25.71
C SER A 240 13.30 25.98 24.94
N ALA A 241 14.23 26.93 24.91
CA ALA A 241 15.61 26.62 24.50
C ALA A 241 16.34 25.93 25.66
N ALA A 242 16.00 24.66 25.93
CA ALA A 242 16.88 23.80 26.71
C ALA A 242 18.04 23.33 25.82
N ALA A 243 18.91 24.26 25.43
CA ALA A 243 20.21 23.93 24.83
C ALA A 243 21.11 23.36 25.95
N VAL A 244 21.20 22.04 26.04
CA VAL A 244 22.19 21.37 26.90
C VAL A 244 23.24 20.75 25.98
N GLY A 245 24.48 21.24 26.08
CA GLY A 245 25.64 20.59 25.49
C GLY A 245 26.76 21.50 25.01
N THR A 246 27.30 22.39 25.86
CA THR A 246 28.68 22.87 25.72
C THR A 246 29.62 21.66 25.68
N SER A 247 30.21 21.38 24.51
CA SER A 247 31.37 20.50 24.43
C SER A 247 32.51 21.21 25.18
N LYS A 248 32.93 20.66 26.31
CA LYS A 248 34.21 21.02 26.91
C LYS A 248 35.30 20.62 25.89
N SER A 249 35.88 21.61 25.24
CA SER A 249 37.21 21.45 24.66
C SER A 249 38.20 21.34 25.82
N GLU A 250 38.54 20.12 26.20
CA GLU A 250 39.74 19.88 26.99
C GLU A 250 40.94 20.24 26.12
N ILE A 251 41.58 21.34 26.51
CA ILE A 251 42.96 21.64 26.17
C ILE A 251 43.81 20.66 26.98
N ALA A 252 44.55 19.80 26.29
CA ALA A 252 45.81 19.24 26.74
C ALA A 252 46.74 19.16 25.52
#